data_AF-A0A7C8IHV4-F1
#
_entry.id   AF-A0A7C8IHV4-F1
#
_cell.length_a   1.000
_cell.length_b   1.000
_cell.length_c   1.000
_cell.angle_alpha   90.00
_cell.angle_beta   90.00
_cell.angle_gamma   90.00
#
_symmetry.space_group_name_H-M   'P 1'
#
loop_
_entity.id
_entity.type
_entity.pdbx_description
1 polymer ?
#
loop_
_entity_poly.entity_id
_entity_poly.type
_entity_poly.pdbx_seq_one_letter_code
_entity_poly.pdbx_strand_id
1 'polypeptide(L)'
;MAAYPTKALFEADGLEPFRINAYAVSQVCAICCHPLIVNPSTPDTTNNNNIAHPTRSSSTFHPATRIKPCGHVLGAECLAAWLTTGHTCPICARTLFPAAVNAPVSQRDINAILDVGGHIFGEGRVMGVVAGLLEWDAVQQQQAVREEERVERENRDLVWWDDNEIMDWGGGGEDEQEEGEGEGEHDDAEEDFDGGDEEAYDDGGA
;
A
#
# COMPACT_ATOMS: atom_id res chain seq x y z
N MET A 1 -16.50 3.52 -7.30
CA MET A 1 -16.78 2.06 -7.29
C MET A 1 -15.86 1.39 -8.29
N ALA A 2 -15.32 0.21 -7.94
CA ALA A 2 -14.45 -0.54 -8.85
C ALA A 2 -15.25 -1.06 -10.06
N ALA A 3 -14.62 -1.07 -11.24
CA ALA A 3 -15.28 -1.51 -12.47
C ALA A 3 -15.51 -3.03 -12.52
N TYR A 4 -14.61 -3.80 -11.90
CA TYR A 4 -14.69 -5.25 -11.76
C TYR A 4 -14.60 -5.64 -10.29
N PRO A 5 -15.24 -6.75 -9.86
CA PRO A 5 -15.23 -7.16 -8.45
C PRO A 5 -13.93 -7.85 -8.03
N THR A 6 -13.18 -8.45 -8.96
CA THR A 6 -11.90 -9.13 -8.68
C THR A 6 -10.88 -8.89 -9.78
N LYS A 7 -9.58 -9.03 -9.46
CA LYS A 7 -8.48 -8.95 -10.42
C LYS A 7 -8.61 -9.98 -11.55
N ALA A 8 -8.94 -11.22 -11.21
CA ALA A 8 -9.08 -12.30 -12.20
C ALA A 8 -10.17 -11.99 -13.25
N LEU A 9 -11.30 -11.40 -12.83
CA LEU A 9 -12.35 -10.99 -13.76
C LEU A 9 -11.91 -9.80 -14.63
N PHE A 10 -11.14 -8.87 -14.06
CA PHE A 10 -10.55 -7.78 -14.82
C PHE A 10 -9.51 -8.27 -15.86
N GLU A 11 -8.67 -9.24 -15.52
CA GLU A 11 -7.71 -9.80 -16.47
C GLU A 11 -8.40 -10.59 -17.59
N ALA A 12 -9.49 -11.29 -17.27
CA ALA A 12 -10.25 -12.08 -18.24
C ALA A 12 -11.09 -11.21 -19.21
N ASP A 13 -11.73 -10.15 -18.73
CA ASP A 13 -12.67 -9.35 -19.52
C ASP A 13 -12.35 -7.85 -19.58
N GLY A 14 -11.63 -7.29 -18.60
CA GLY A 14 -11.30 -5.86 -18.54
C GLY A 14 -10.23 -5.39 -19.52
N LEU A 15 -9.54 -6.32 -20.18
CA LEU A 15 -8.48 -6.04 -21.14
C LEU A 15 -8.91 -6.43 -22.55
N GLU A 16 -8.67 -5.52 -23.49
CA GLU A 16 -8.93 -5.72 -24.92
C GLU A 16 -7.64 -5.50 -25.72
N PRO A 17 -7.21 -6.43 -26.59
CA PRO A 17 -6.11 -6.19 -27.51
C PRO A 17 -6.41 -4.97 -28.38
N PHE A 18 -5.56 -3.94 -28.31
CA PHE A 18 -5.83 -2.70 -29.03
C PHE A 18 -5.40 -2.84 -30.48
N ARG A 19 -6.38 -2.86 -31.39
CA ARG A 19 -6.13 -2.82 -32.84
C ARG A 19 -5.99 -1.38 -33.28
N ILE A 20 -4.77 -1.00 -33.66
CA ILE A 20 -4.50 0.37 -34.08
C ILE A 20 -5.10 0.60 -35.48
N ASN A 21 -5.90 1.65 -35.62
CA ASN A 21 -6.30 2.20 -36.92
C ASN A 21 -5.09 2.90 -37.57
N ALA A 22 -4.95 2.88 -38.90
CA ALA A 22 -3.85 3.46 -39.66
C ALA A 22 -3.51 4.93 -39.33
N TYR A 23 -4.35 5.64 -38.57
CA TYR A 23 -4.15 7.02 -38.11
C TYR A 23 -3.52 7.15 -36.72
N ALA A 24 -3.35 6.08 -35.94
CA ALA A 24 -2.82 6.12 -34.57
C ALA A 24 -1.32 5.77 -34.48
N VAL A 25 -0.54 6.26 -35.46
CA VAL A 25 0.86 5.86 -35.74
C VAL A 25 1.89 6.36 -34.71
N SER A 26 1.49 7.00 -33.60
CA SER A 26 2.45 7.59 -32.66
C SER A 26 2.01 7.60 -31.20
N GLN A 27 1.29 6.57 -30.73
CA GLN A 27 1.04 6.46 -29.29
C GLN A 27 2.24 5.85 -28.57
N VAL A 28 2.71 6.54 -27.53
CA VAL A 28 3.72 6.05 -26.60
C VAL A 28 3.04 5.48 -25.35
N CYS A 29 3.62 4.44 -24.78
CA CYS A 29 3.17 3.87 -23.53
C CYS A 29 3.41 4.87 -22.39
N ALA A 30 2.38 5.21 -21.62
CA ALA A 30 2.53 6.16 -20.51
C ALA A 30 3.38 5.63 -19.34
N ILE A 31 3.61 4.31 -19.25
CA ILE A 31 4.43 3.70 -18.19
C ILE A 31 5.92 3.78 -18.53
N CYS A 32 6.32 3.28 -19.69
CA CYS A 32 7.74 3.14 -20.06
C CYS A 32 8.20 4.14 -21.13
N CYS A 33 7.32 4.99 -21.65
CA CYS A 33 7.56 5.95 -22.73
C CYS A 33 8.01 5.35 -24.08
N HIS A 34 7.98 4.02 -24.24
CA HIS A 34 8.29 3.37 -25.51
C HIS A 34 7.09 3.40 -26.47
N PRO A 35 7.31 3.41 -27.80
CA PRO A 35 6.23 3.39 -28.76
C PRO A 35 5.47 2.05 -28.74
N LEU A 36 4.16 2.10 -28.95
CA LEU A 36 3.29 0.91 -28.98
C LEU A 36 3.31 0.25 -30.37
N ILE A 37 3.40 -1.10 -30.44
CA ILE A 37 3.34 -1.82 -31.74
C ILE A 37 1.98 -1.61 -32.39
N VAL A 38 2.01 -1.12 -33.63
CA VAL A 38 0.84 -0.75 -34.45
C VAL A 38 0.30 -1.94 -35.27
N ASN A 39 1.10 -2.97 -35.48
CA ASN A 39 0.68 -4.17 -36.21
C ASN A 39 1.49 -5.39 -35.76
N PRO A 40 0.88 -6.42 -35.14
CA PRO A 40 1.51 -7.73 -34.99
C PRO A 40 1.42 -8.48 -36.32
N SER A 41 2.02 -7.92 -37.38
CA SER A 41 2.11 -8.63 -38.65
C SER A 41 3.25 -9.62 -38.54
N THR A 42 2.86 -10.84 -38.15
CA THR A 42 3.60 -12.11 -38.13
C THR A 42 4.61 -12.31 -37.00
N PRO A 43 4.59 -13.48 -36.33
CA PRO A 43 5.67 -13.89 -35.44
C PRO A 43 6.92 -14.09 -36.29
N ASP A 44 7.92 -13.25 -36.06
CA ASP A 44 9.25 -13.42 -36.63
C ASP A 44 9.78 -14.79 -36.19
N THR A 45 9.66 -15.77 -37.09
CA THR A 45 10.17 -17.12 -36.90
C THR A 45 11.67 -17.11 -37.22
N THR A 46 12.41 -16.19 -36.62
CA THR A 46 13.87 -16.11 -36.74
C THR A 46 14.51 -16.75 -35.52
N ASN A 47 14.59 -18.07 -35.63
CA ASN A 47 15.68 -18.96 -35.22
C ASN A 47 16.57 -18.54 -34.03
N ASN A 48 16.48 -19.39 -33.01
CA ASN A 48 17.16 -19.42 -31.73
C ASN A 48 18.65 -19.79 -31.86
N ASN A 49 19.54 -19.09 -31.13
CA ASN A 49 20.68 -19.63 -30.36
C ASN A 49 21.79 -18.57 -30.22
N ASN A 50 21.75 -17.81 -29.13
CA ASN A 50 22.98 -17.42 -28.45
C ASN A 50 22.72 -17.22 -26.95
N ILE A 51 23.41 -18.04 -26.17
CA ILE A 51 23.46 -18.01 -24.71
C ILE A 51 24.39 -16.87 -24.25
N ALA A 52 23.99 -16.24 -23.15
CA ALA A 52 24.77 -15.35 -22.26
C ALA A 52 24.89 -13.87 -22.64
N HIS A 53 23.85 -13.10 -22.25
CA HIS A 53 23.89 -12.04 -21.23
C HIS A 53 22.53 -11.31 -21.22
N PRO A 54 22.00 -10.85 -20.07
CA PRO A 54 20.85 -9.94 -20.03
C PRO A 54 21.27 -8.53 -20.50
N THR A 55 21.88 -8.43 -21.67
CA THR A 55 22.07 -7.16 -22.35
C THR A 55 20.73 -6.74 -22.91
N ARG A 56 20.11 -5.75 -22.24
CA ARG A 56 19.19 -4.77 -22.83
C ARG A 56 18.26 -5.39 -23.87
N SER A 57 17.08 -5.85 -23.42
CA SER A 57 15.95 -6.10 -24.31
C SER A 57 15.64 -4.82 -25.07
N SER A 58 16.26 -4.71 -26.25
CA SER A 58 16.06 -3.70 -27.27
C SER A 58 14.89 -4.09 -28.18
N SER A 59 13.91 -4.81 -27.64
CA SER A 59 12.59 -4.92 -28.24
C SER A 59 11.91 -3.56 -28.08
N THR A 60 12.19 -2.68 -29.03
CA THR A 60 11.86 -1.25 -29.09
C THR A 60 10.36 -0.95 -29.10
N PHE A 61 9.51 -1.97 -29.10
CA PHE A 61 8.08 -1.85 -29.13
C PHE A 61 7.45 -3.05 -28.41
N HIS A 62 6.32 -2.85 -27.74
CA HIS A 62 5.54 -3.95 -27.15
C HIS A 62 4.05 -3.81 -27.52
N PRO A 63 3.29 -4.93 -27.60
CA PRO A 63 1.89 -4.94 -28.03
C PRO A 63 1.02 -4.02 -27.17
N ALA A 64 0.04 -3.37 -27.78
CA ALA A 64 -0.87 -2.45 -27.10
C ALA A 64 -2.13 -3.16 -26.59
N THR A 65 -2.54 -2.82 -25.38
CA THR A 65 -3.78 -3.29 -24.75
C THR A 65 -4.58 -2.09 -24.26
N ARG A 66 -5.90 -2.15 -24.46
CA ARG A 66 -6.88 -1.16 -24.00
C ARG A 66 -7.56 -1.66 -22.73
N ILE A 67 -7.67 -0.77 -21.75
CA ILE A 67 -8.46 -1.00 -20.53
C ILE A 67 -9.93 -0.68 -20.84
N LYS A 68 -10.82 -1.67 -20.92
CA LYS A 68 -12.22 -1.46 -21.32
C LYS A 68 -12.97 -0.41 -20.47
N PRO A 69 -12.85 -0.39 -19.12
CA PRO A 69 -13.56 0.59 -18.30
C PRO A 69 -13.28 2.05 -18.62
N CYS A 70 -12.06 2.41 -19.02
CA CYS A 70 -11.65 3.81 -19.20
C CYS A 70 -11.16 4.14 -20.61
N GLY A 71 -10.93 3.15 -21.47
CA GLY A 71 -10.48 3.32 -22.85
C GLY A 71 -9.00 3.66 -23.03
N HIS A 72 -8.23 3.79 -21.95
CA HIS A 72 -6.80 4.09 -22.02
C HIS A 72 -6.01 2.90 -22.59
N VAL A 73 -5.00 3.22 -23.40
CA VAL A 73 -4.16 2.25 -24.10
C VAL A 73 -2.75 2.30 -23.54
N LEU A 74 -2.21 1.14 -23.20
CA LEU A 74 -0.89 0.94 -22.60
C LEU A 74 -0.21 -0.27 -23.25
N GLY A 75 1.08 -0.45 -22.98
CA GLY A 75 1.77 -1.69 -23.32
C GLY A 75 1.19 -2.87 -22.55
N ALA A 76 0.95 -4.00 -23.21
CA ALA A 76 0.40 -5.20 -22.59
C ALA A 76 1.27 -5.67 -21.42
N GLU A 77 2.60 -5.73 -21.63
CA GLU A 77 3.56 -6.15 -20.61
C GLU A 77 3.68 -5.12 -19.48
N CYS A 78 3.77 -3.82 -19.82
CA CYS A 78 3.83 -2.77 -18.82
C CYS A 78 2.56 -2.71 -17.96
N LEU A 79 1.39 -2.88 -18.58
CA LEU A 79 0.13 -2.94 -17.86
C LEU A 79 0.05 -4.21 -17.02
N ALA A 80 0.43 -5.37 -17.53
CA ALA A 80 0.46 -6.61 -16.75
C ALA A 80 1.36 -6.46 -15.51
N ALA A 81 2.55 -5.89 -15.66
CA ALA A 81 3.45 -5.60 -14.55
C ALA A 81 2.88 -4.56 -13.59
N TRP A 82 2.21 -3.52 -14.08
CA TRP A 82 1.53 -2.57 -13.20
C TRP A 82 0.43 -3.25 -12.37
N LEU A 83 -0.30 -4.20 -12.95
CA LEU A 83 -1.40 -4.90 -12.27
C LEU A 83 -0.94 -5.96 -11.28
N THR A 84 0.37 -6.31 -11.23
CA THR A 84 0.87 -7.20 -10.17
C THR A 84 0.78 -6.52 -8.81
N THR A 85 1.04 -5.21 -8.75
CA THR A 85 1.08 -4.43 -7.51
C THR A 85 -0.04 -3.39 -7.43
N GLY A 86 -0.51 -2.88 -8.56
CA GLY A 86 -1.53 -1.85 -8.67
C GLY A 86 -2.93 -2.40 -9.01
N HIS A 87 -3.95 -1.63 -8.66
CA HIS A 87 -5.36 -1.93 -8.92
C HIS A 87 -6.10 -0.76 -9.60
N THR A 88 -5.35 0.24 -10.06
CA THR A 88 -5.86 1.47 -10.67
C THR A 88 -5.27 1.67 -12.06
N CYS A 89 -5.97 2.43 -12.91
CA CYS A 89 -5.44 2.82 -14.23
C CYS A 89 -4.28 3.84 -14.06
N PRO A 90 -3.10 3.60 -14.65
CA PRO A 90 -1.95 4.52 -14.56
C PRO A 90 -2.21 5.93 -15.09
N ILE A 91 -3.18 6.10 -16.01
CA ILE A 91 -3.42 7.38 -16.68
C ILE A 91 -4.51 8.21 -15.98
N CYS A 92 -5.60 7.57 -15.53
CA CYS A 92 -6.75 8.28 -14.96
C CYS A 92 -7.04 7.93 -13.51
N ALA A 93 -6.19 7.12 -12.87
CA ALA A 93 -6.34 6.64 -11.49
C ALA A 93 -7.66 5.89 -11.19
N ARG A 94 -8.49 5.59 -12.20
CA ARG A 94 -9.75 4.83 -12.02
C ARG A 94 -9.45 3.46 -11.42
N THR A 95 -10.10 3.13 -10.31
CA THR A 95 -10.08 1.81 -9.66
C THR A 95 -10.63 0.75 -10.61
N LEU A 96 -9.80 -0.21 -11.00
CA LEU A 96 -10.13 -1.27 -11.94
C LEU A 96 -10.80 -2.44 -11.23
N PHE A 97 -10.24 -2.83 -10.09
CA PHE A 97 -10.76 -3.83 -9.16
C PHE A 97 -10.45 -3.38 -7.71
N PRO A 98 -11.15 -3.92 -6.69
CA PRO A 98 -10.80 -3.65 -5.30
C PRO A 98 -9.36 -4.03 -5.02
N ALA A 99 -8.64 -3.21 -4.27
CA ALA A 99 -7.36 -3.62 -3.71
C ALA A 99 -7.58 -4.91 -2.91
N ALA A 100 -6.63 -5.85 -2.98
CA ALA A 100 -6.57 -6.91 -1.99
C ALA A 100 -6.27 -6.22 -0.65
N VAL A 101 -7.33 -5.93 0.11
CA VAL A 101 -7.24 -5.19 1.36
C VAL A 101 -6.36 -6.03 2.30
N ASN A 102 -5.23 -5.46 2.70
CA ASN A 102 -4.33 -5.96 3.77
C ASN A 102 -3.42 -7.16 3.47
N ALA A 103 -3.02 -7.40 2.22
CA ALA A 103 -1.85 -8.25 2.02
C ALA A 103 -0.58 -7.42 2.32
N PRO A 104 0.21 -7.76 3.35
CA PRO A 104 1.48 -7.07 3.60
C PRO A 104 2.35 -7.19 2.34
N VAL A 105 3.05 -6.12 1.98
CA VAL A 105 3.93 -6.10 0.81
C VAL A 105 4.98 -7.21 0.99
N SER A 106 4.91 -8.26 0.16
CA SER A 106 5.81 -9.39 0.32
C SER A 106 7.17 -9.09 -0.32
N GLN A 107 8.23 -9.76 0.15
CA GLN A 107 9.55 -9.67 -0.49
C GLN A 107 9.49 -10.05 -1.98
N ARG A 108 8.56 -10.92 -2.36
CA ARG A 108 8.32 -11.30 -3.76
C ARG A 108 7.82 -10.12 -4.58
N ASP A 109 6.95 -9.30 -4.02
CA ASP A 109 6.42 -8.10 -4.68
C ASP A 109 7.52 -7.04 -4.86
N ILE A 110 8.36 -6.86 -3.85
CA ILE A 110 9.54 -5.98 -3.91
C ILE A 110 10.50 -6.44 -5.01
N ASN A 111 10.84 -7.72 -5.03
CA ASN A 111 11.74 -8.27 -6.06
C ASN A 111 11.13 -8.13 -7.46
N ALA A 112 9.82 -8.30 -7.62
CA ALA A 112 9.13 -8.10 -8.89
C ALA A 112 9.15 -6.63 -9.34
N ILE A 113 8.97 -5.69 -8.41
CA ILE A 113 9.09 -4.25 -8.69
C ILE A 113 10.52 -3.89 -9.11
N LEU A 114 11.53 -4.46 -8.44
CA LEU A 114 12.93 -4.21 -8.77
C LEU A 114 13.33 -4.82 -10.13
N ASP A 115 12.87 -6.04 -10.42
CA ASP A 115 13.14 -6.72 -11.69
C ASP A 115 12.49 -5.97 -12.86
N VAL A 116 11.21 -5.59 -12.75
CA VAL A 116 10.55 -4.86 -13.84
C VAL A 116 10.96 -3.39 -13.89
N GLY A 117 10.88 -2.71 -12.74
CA GLY A 117 11.03 -1.27 -12.64
C GLY A 117 12.49 -0.83 -12.64
N GLY A 118 13.39 -1.60 -12.00
CA GLY A 118 14.80 -1.24 -11.87
C GLY A 118 15.49 -1.11 -13.23
N HIS A 119 15.08 -1.94 -14.20
CA HIS A 119 15.56 -1.87 -15.57
C HIS A 119 15.01 -0.67 -16.36
N ILE A 120 13.79 -0.19 -16.08
CA ILE A 120 13.14 0.88 -16.84
C ILE A 120 13.46 2.26 -16.25
N PHE A 121 13.40 2.40 -14.92
CA PHE A 121 13.45 3.68 -14.21
C PHE A 121 14.78 3.91 -13.47
N GLY A 122 15.63 2.89 -13.42
CA GLY A 122 16.87 2.88 -12.66
C GLY A 122 16.66 2.40 -11.22
N GLU A 123 17.50 1.47 -10.80
CA GLU A 123 17.42 0.78 -9.50
C GLU A 123 17.32 1.74 -8.31
N GLY A 124 18.12 2.81 -8.28
CA GLY A 124 18.10 3.78 -7.17
C GLY A 124 16.77 4.50 -7.00
N ARG A 125 16.06 4.82 -8.09
CA ARG A 125 14.74 5.48 -8.01
C ARG A 125 13.67 4.52 -7.51
N VAL A 126 13.73 3.27 -7.99
CA VAL A 126 12.79 2.23 -7.58
C VAL A 126 13.00 1.87 -6.11
N MET A 127 14.25 1.74 -5.67
CA MET A 127 14.58 1.52 -4.26
C MET A 127 14.06 2.63 -3.35
N GLY A 128 14.12 3.89 -3.77
CA GLY A 128 13.54 5.01 -3.00
C GLY A 128 12.02 4.87 -2.80
N VAL A 129 11.28 4.45 -3.84
CA VAL A 129 9.83 4.20 -3.73
C VAL A 129 9.53 2.99 -2.86
N VAL A 130 10.30 1.90 -3.00
CA VAL A 130 10.15 0.68 -2.17
C VAL A 130 10.42 1.00 -0.70
N ALA A 131 11.47 1.77 -0.40
CA ALA A 131 11.78 2.17 0.97
C ALA A 131 10.63 2.98 1.59
N GLY A 132 10.07 3.95 0.85
CA GLY A 132 8.91 4.72 1.32
C GLY A 132 7.65 3.87 1.53
N LEU A 133 7.43 2.83 0.70
CA LEU A 133 6.34 1.87 0.89
C LEU A 133 6.51 1.05 2.18
N LEU A 134 7.74 0.57 2.45
CA LEU A 134 8.05 -0.17 3.66
C LEU A 134 7.91 0.68 4.92
N GLU A 135 8.37 1.93 4.87
CA GLU A 135 8.22 2.89 5.97
C GLU A 135 6.74 3.18 6.26
N TRP A 136 5.93 3.38 5.21
CA TRP A 136 4.49 3.57 5.37
C TRP A 136 3.79 2.34 5.96
N ASP A 137 4.17 1.13 5.53
CA ASP A 137 3.63 -0.12 6.10
C ASP A 137 3.98 -0.26 7.59
N ALA A 138 5.21 0.07 7.98
CA ALA A 138 5.63 0.06 9.38
C ALA A 138 4.81 1.04 10.24
N VAL A 139 4.55 2.26 9.73
CA VAL A 139 3.69 3.25 10.42
C VAL A 139 2.26 2.72 10.58
N GLN A 140 1.70 2.10 9.54
CA GLN A 140 0.35 1.52 9.61
C GLN A 140 0.27 0.37 10.63
N GLN A 141 1.27 -0.53 10.65
CA GLN A 141 1.33 -1.60 11.64
C GLN A 141 1.42 -1.04 13.07
N GLN A 142 2.24 -0.02 13.29
CA GLN A 142 2.36 0.62 14.60
C GLN A 142 1.04 1.30 15.04
N GLN A 143 0.34 1.94 14.10
CA GLN A 143 -0.99 2.51 14.37
C GLN A 143 -2.02 1.43 14.71
N ALA A 144 -2.01 0.31 14.00
CA ALA A 144 -2.90 -0.82 14.28
C ALA A 144 -2.66 -1.41 15.68
N VAL A 145 -1.40 -1.60 16.09
CA VAL A 145 -1.05 -2.07 17.43
C VAL A 145 -1.51 -1.08 18.51
N ARG A 146 -1.26 0.23 18.31
CA ARG A 146 -1.73 1.26 19.26
C ARG A 146 -3.24 1.30 19.40
N GLU A 147 -3.96 1.12 18.31
CA GLU A 147 -5.42 1.07 18.32
C GLU A 147 -5.93 -0.20 19.01
N GLU A 148 -5.28 -1.34 18.78
CA GLU A 148 -5.58 -2.59 19.49
C GLU A 148 -5.36 -2.44 21.01
N GLU A 149 -4.24 -1.86 21.44
CA GLU A 149 -3.97 -1.56 22.85
C GLU A 149 -5.00 -0.58 23.46
N ARG A 150 -5.45 0.42 22.67
CA ARG A 150 -6.50 1.37 23.09
C ARG A 150 -7.82 0.63 23.32
N VAL A 151 -8.23 -0.21 22.37
CA VAL A 151 -9.44 -1.02 22.46
C VAL A 151 -9.34 -2.02 23.61
N GLU A 152 -8.18 -2.64 23.84
CA GLU A 152 -7.98 -3.57 24.96
C GLU A 152 -8.10 -2.86 26.32
N ARG A 153 -7.54 -1.65 26.45
CA ARG A 153 -7.68 -0.83 27.66
C ARG A 153 -9.14 -0.46 27.91
N GLU A 154 -9.83 0.05 26.90
CA GLU A 154 -11.26 0.38 26.99
C GLU A 154 -12.11 -0.85 27.34
N ASN A 155 -11.79 -2.01 26.77
CA ASN A 155 -12.50 -3.26 27.07
C ASN A 155 -12.20 -3.77 28.49
N ARG A 156 -10.97 -3.65 28.98
CA ARG A 156 -10.59 -3.98 30.37
C ARG A 156 -11.32 -3.08 31.36
N ASP A 157 -11.40 -1.79 31.05
CA ASP A 157 -12.12 -0.83 31.88
C ASP A 157 -13.62 -1.16 31.90
N LEU A 158 -14.23 -1.69 30.83
CA LEU A 158 -15.63 -2.11 30.86
C LEU A 158 -15.90 -3.36 31.72
N VAL A 159 -15.00 -4.34 31.72
CA VAL A 159 -15.17 -5.60 32.49
C VAL A 159 -15.10 -5.36 34.00
N TRP A 160 -14.36 -4.35 34.45
CA TRP A 160 -14.16 -4.08 35.89
C TRP A 160 -15.40 -3.49 36.59
N TRP A 161 -16.37 -2.93 35.84
CA TRP A 161 -17.58 -2.33 36.44
C TRP A 161 -18.72 -3.35 36.62
N ASP A 162 -18.70 -4.50 35.94
CA ASP A 162 -19.78 -5.48 35.97
C ASP A 162 -19.72 -6.37 37.25
N ASP A 163 -18.53 -6.63 37.79
CA ASP A 163 -18.37 -7.45 39.00
C ASP A 163 -18.57 -6.66 40.32
N ASN A 164 -18.60 -5.33 40.27
CA ASN A 164 -18.72 -4.49 41.47
C ASN A 164 -20.14 -3.94 41.74
N GLU A 165 -21.13 -4.24 40.89
CA GLU A 165 -22.55 -3.90 41.12
C GLU A 165 -23.41 -5.03 41.73
N ILE A 166 -22.80 -6.18 42.09
CA ILE A 166 -23.45 -7.24 42.89
C ILE A 166 -23.15 -7.12 44.40
N MET A 167 -22.55 -6.02 44.85
CA MET A 167 -22.54 -5.67 46.27
C MET A 167 -23.89 -5.05 46.67
N ASP A 168 -24.80 -5.95 47.01
CA ASP A 168 -25.58 -5.87 48.25
C ASP A 168 -26.40 -4.59 48.50
N TRP A 169 -27.49 -4.44 47.75
CA TRP A 169 -28.68 -3.70 48.18
C TRP A 169 -29.61 -4.57 49.06
N GLY A 170 -29.05 -5.49 49.85
CA GLY A 170 -29.71 -6.24 50.90
C GLY A 170 -29.57 -5.51 52.24
N GLY A 171 -30.40 -4.49 52.45
CA GLY A 171 -30.29 -3.62 53.62
C GLY A 171 -30.45 -4.30 54.99
N GLY A 172 -29.86 -3.65 56.00
CA GLY A 172 -30.44 -3.59 57.34
C GLY A 172 -29.51 -4.03 58.47
N GLY A 173 -28.85 -3.07 59.11
CA GLY A 173 -28.18 -3.28 60.38
C GLY A 173 -27.50 -2.00 60.85
N GLU A 174 -28.19 -1.27 61.73
CA GLU A 174 -27.74 -0.06 62.39
C GLU A 174 -26.53 -0.32 63.30
N ASP A 175 -25.93 0.77 63.79
CA ASP A 175 -24.96 0.85 64.89
C ASP A 175 -23.50 0.61 64.46
N GLU A 176 -22.50 1.41 64.82
CA GLU A 176 -22.40 2.50 65.78
C GLU A 176 -21.13 3.31 65.43
N GLN A 177 -21.07 4.52 65.97
CA GLN A 177 -19.96 5.48 65.92
C GLN A 177 -18.56 4.87 66.12
N GLU A 178 -17.60 5.26 65.29
CA GLU A 178 -16.24 5.49 65.79
C GLU A 178 -15.56 6.60 64.97
N GLU A 179 -15.33 7.73 65.62
CA GLU A 179 -14.56 8.86 65.09
C GLU A 179 -13.08 8.47 65.05
N GLY A 180 -12.51 8.37 63.86
CA GLY A 180 -11.09 8.13 63.62
C GLY A 180 -10.52 9.20 62.73
N GLU A 181 -10.00 10.27 63.35
CA GLU A 181 -9.22 11.32 62.68
C GLU A 181 -7.91 10.71 62.17
N GLY A 182 -7.77 10.64 60.84
CA GLY A 182 -6.57 10.18 60.16
C GLY A 182 -6.18 11.17 59.08
N GLU A 183 -5.48 12.23 59.48
CA GLU A 183 -4.82 13.17 58.59
C GLU A 183 -3.64 12.45 57.90
N GLY A 184 -3.78 12.19 56.62
CA GLY A 184 -2.73 11.66 55.75
C GLY A 184 -2.60 12.55 54.53
N GLU A 185 -1.83 13.63 54.65
CA GLU A 185 -1.34 14.42 53.54
C GLU A 185 -0.40 13.54 52.69
N HIS A 186 -0.79 13.27 51.45
CA HIS A 186 0.14 12.73 50.44
C HIS A 186 0.14 13.66 49.23
N ASP A 187 1.04 14.62 49.29
CA ASP A 187 1.45 15.47 48.18
C ASP A 187 2.35 14.65 47.25
N ASP A 188 1.75 13.87 46.36
CA ASP A 188 2.49 13.28 45.24
C ASP A 188 2.56 14.31 44.13
N ALA A 189 3.70 15.01 44.12
CA ALA A 189 4.12 15.93 43.08
C ALA A 189 4.22 15.20 41.73
N GLU A 190 3.29 15.50 40.84
CA GLU A 190 3.38 15.15 39.42
C GLU A 190 4.55 15.97 38.81
N GLU A 191 5.72 15.35 38.68
CA GLU A 191 6.85 15.92 37.96
C GLU A 191 6.55 15.92 36.45
N ASP A 192 6.14 17.08 35.93
CA ASP A 192 6.07 17.40 34.50
C ASP A 192 7.46 17.26 33.86
N PHE A 193 7.73 16.11 33.23
CA PHE A 193 8.93 15.89 32.43
C PHE A 193 8.75 16.51 31.03
N ASP A 194 9.11 17.78 30.92
CA ASP A 194 9.26 18.53 29.66
C ASP A 194 10.42 17.97 28.84
N GLY A 195 10.10 16.95 28.02
CA GLY A 195 11.01 16.37 27.03
C GLY A 195 11.19 17.31 25.85
N GLY A 196 12.05 18.31 26.01
CA GLY A 196 12.54 19.14 24.92
C GLY A 196 13.32 18.30 23.90
N ASP A 197 12.82 18.28 22.67
CA ASP A 197 13.55 17.80 21.51
C ASP A 197 13.97 19.00 20.65
N GLU A 198 15.13 19.54 20.98
CA GLU A 198 15.84 20.56 20.21
C GLU A 198 16.52 19.90 19.00
N GLU A 199 15.79 19.69 17.90
CA GLU A 199 16.41 19.37 16.63
C GLU A 199 16.90 20.65 15.94
N ALA A 200 18.19 20.93 16.15
CA ALA A 200 18.97 21.93 15.44
C ALA A 200 19.11 21.56 13.96
N TYR A 201 18.42 22.28 13.08
CA TYR A 201 18.73 22.26 11.65
C TYR A 201 19.88 23.24 11.36
N ASP A 202 21.03 22.64 11.08
CA ASP A 202 22.26 23.25 10.58
C ASP A 202 22.04 23.83 9.17
N ASP A 203 22.08 25.16 9.08
CA ASP A 203 22.08 25.95 7.85
C ASP A 203 23.47 25.90 7.20
N GLY A 204 23.75 24.79 6.52
CA GLY A 204 24.95 24.57 5.74
C GLY A 204 24.85 25.14 4.33
N GLY A 205 24.87 26.47 4.19
CA GLY A 205 25.11 27.14 2.93
C GLY A 205 26.60 27.24 2.58
N ALA A 206 27.00 26.69 1.43
CA ALA A 206 28.05 27.19 0.53
C ALA A 206 28.10 26.37 -0.77
#